data_AF-A0A7W0LSC2-F1
#
_entry.id   AF-A0A7W0LSC2-F1
#
_cell.length_a   1.000
_cell.length_b   1.000
_cell.length_c   1.000
_cell.angle_alpha   90.00
_cell.angle_beta   90.00
_cell.angle_gamma   90.00
#
_symmetry.space_group_name_H-M   'P 1'
#
loop_
_entity.id
_entity.type
_entity.pdbx_description
1 polymer ?
#
loop_
_entity_poly.entity_id
_entity_poly.type
_entity_poly.pdbx_seq_one_letter_code
_entity_poly.pdbx_strand_id
1 'polypeptide(L)'
;PGPAFGAGVGARSTLVERANRLRTSELDRSLLEDWVARATERASGYRLVAFDDTCPDGLAEGFSSAMDAMNDAPMPETMEPTVLRVEELRAFERSRAQRGRGQWVVLALHEPTGDVAGLTELQFPRHRPWLAEQRDTGVVAAHRNRGLGRWLKAVNLQRLLDERPEVEVVDTGNATTNRAMLGINDALGFRELVRWANLEVQADDLLARL
;
A
#
# COMPACT_ATOMS: atom_id res chain seq x y z
N PRO A 1 16.56 -24.81 5.29
CA PRO A 1 16.06 -23.43 5.50
C PRO A 1 16.55 -22.49 4.40
N GLY A 2 15.69 -21.60 3.89
CA GLY A 2 15.97 -20.72 2.73
C GLY A 2 17.29 -19.93 2.79
N PRO A 3 17.68 -19.32 3.94
CA PRO A 3 18.94 -18.57 4.03
C PRO A 3 20.19 -19.45 3.90
N ALA A 4 20.18 -20.66 4.45
CA ALA A 4 21.30 -21.59 4.35
C ALA A 4 21.47 -22.14 2.92
N PHE A 5 20.35 -22.37 2.21
CA PHE A 5 20.37 -22.71 0.80
C PHE A 5 20.91 -21.55 -0.05
N GLY A 6 20.41 -20.32 0.20
CA GLY A 6 20.87 -19.11 -0.49
C GLY A 6 22.37 -18.88 -0.34
N ALA A 7 22.90 -18.98 0.87
CA ALA A 7 24.34 -18.85 1.13
C ALA A 7 25.16 -19.91 0.36
N GLY A 8 24.66 -21.14 0.26
CA GLY A 8 25.31 -22.23 -0.49
C GLY A 8 25.48 -21.92 -1.98
N VAL A 9 24.47 -21.28 -2.58
CA VAL A 9 24.50 -20.89 -4.00
C VAL A 9 25.08 -19.49 -4.25
N GLY A 10 25.60 -18.82 -3.21
CA GLY A 10 26.16 -17.47 -3.34
C GLY A 10 25.12 -16.35 -3.44
N ALA A 11 23.86 -16.63 -3.11
CA ALA A 11 22.82 -15.63 -3.10
C ALA A 11 23.00 -14.64 -1.94
N ARG A 12 22.74 -13.35 -2.22
CA ARG A 12 22.76 -12.26 -1.25
C ARG A 12 21.33 -11.83 -0.90
N SER A 13 21.11 -11.43 0.35
CA SER A 13 19.84 -10.81 0.76
C SER A 13 19.80 -9.36 0.28
N THR A 14 18.75 -8.96 -0.43
CA THR A 14 18.65 -7.60 -1.01
C THR A 14 17.58 -6.73 -0.37
N LEU A 15 16.44 -7.32 0.02
CA LEU A 15 15.41 -6.61 0.77
C LEU A 15 14.78 -7.54 1.80
N VAL A 16 14.66 -7.04 3.03
CA VAL A 16 13.89 -7.71 4.10
C VAL A 16 12.57 -7.00 4.25
N GLU A 17 11.50 -7.76 4.09
CA GLU A 17 10.14 -7.28 4.23
C GLU A 17 9.46 -7.94 5.42
N ARG A 18 8.52 -7.20 5.99
CA ARG A 18 7.71 -7.63 7.11
C ARG A 18 6.25 -7.59 6.69
N ALA A 19 5.57 -8.72 6.75
CA ALA A 19 4.12 -8.72 6.79
C ALA A 19 3.64 -8.40 8.19
N ASN A 20 2.68 -7.50 8.25
CA ASN A 20 1.98 -7.15 9.46
C ASN A 20 0.50 -7.46 9.32
N ARG A 21 -0.12 -7.74 10.47
CA ARG A 21 -1.54 -7.96 10.61
C ARG A 21 -2.11 -6.98 11.63
N LEU A 22 -3.23 -6.38 11.27
CA LEU A 22 -4.12 -5.66 12.16
C LEU A 22 -5.38 -6.52 12.37
N ARG A 23 -5.81 -6.71 13.61
CA ARG A 23 -7.14 -7.27 13.90
C ARG A 23 -8.14 -6.12 13.96
N THR A 24 -9.23 -6.20 13.20
CA THR A 24 -10.22 -5.11 13.14
C THR A 24 -10.88 -4.87 14.50
N SER A 25 -11.03 -5.92 15.32
CA SER A 25 -11.51 -5.84 16.71
C SER A 25 -10.58 -5.07 17.65
N GLU A 26 -9.29 -4.91 17.30
CA GLU A 26 -8.28 -4.20 18.11
C GLU A 26 -8.00 -2.79 17.57
N LEU A 27 -8.61 -2.40 16.45
CA LEU A 27 -8.41 -1.10 15.84
C LEU A 27 -9.11 -0.02 16.67
N ASP A 28 -8.34 0.95 17.15
CA ASP A 28 -8.86 2.10 17.88
C ASP A 28 -9.63 3.03 16.94
N ARG A 29 -10.97 3.00 17.03
CA ARG A 29 -11.85 3.85 16.23
C ARG A 29 -11.66 5.34 16.54
N SER A 30 -11.36 5.69 17.80
CA SER A 30 -11.17 7.08 18.21
C SER A 30 -9.89 7.68 17.60
N LEU A 31 -8.84 6.87 17.44
CA LEU A 31 -7.63 7.28 16.71
C LEU A 31 -7.94 7.64 15.24
N LEU A 32 -8.78 6.84 14.57
CA LEU A 32 -9.17 7.13 13.19
C LEU A 32 -9.98 8.42 13.10
N GLU A 33 -10.95 8.59 14.01
CA GLU A 33 -11.78 9.79 14.12
C GLU A 33 -10.92 11.03 14.35
N ASP A 34 -9.94 10.95 15.25
CA ASP A 34 -8.97 12.02 15.49
C ASP A 34 -8.14 12.35 14.24
N TRP A 35 -7.65 11.34 13.50
CA TRP A 35 -6.89 11.58 12.27
C TRP A 35 -7.73 12.26 11.19
N VAL A 36 -9.01 11.90 11.08
CA VAL A 36 -9.95 12.54 10.15
C VAL A 36 -10.24 13.97 10.59
N ALA A 37 -10.58 14.20 11.86
CA ALA A 37 -10.90 15.53 12.38
C ALA A 37 -9.71 16.51 12.20
N ARG A 38 -8.50 16.04 12.51
CA ARG A 38 -7.27 16.84 12.43
C ARG A 38 -6.73 17.03 11.02
N ALA A 39 -7.24 16.29 10.02
CA ALA A 39 -6.81 16.47 8.63
C ALA A 39 -7.00 17.92 8.17
N THR A 40 -8.10 18.56 8.60
CA THR A 40 -8.41 19.96 8.29
C THR A 40 -7.35 20.97 8.77
N GLU A 41 -6.55 20.64 9.81
CA GLU A 41 -5.48 21.51 10.32
C GLU A 41 -4.38 21.77 9.28
N ARG A 42 -4.13 20.80 8.39
CA ARG A 42 -2.98 20.83 7.44
C ARG A 42 -3.34 20.48 6.00
N ALA A 43 -4.55 19.98 5.75
CA ALA A 43 -5.03 19.54 4.45
C ALA A 43 -6.30 20.28 3.99
N SER A 44 -6.51 21.53 4.44
CA SER A 44 -7.70 22.34 4.10
C SER A 44 -7.89 22.64 2.61
N GLY A 45 -6.83 22.58 1.79
CA GLY A 45 -6.91 22.70 0.33
C GLY A 45 -7.01 21.35 -0.40
N TYR A 46 -7.42 20.29 0.30
CA TYR A 46 -7.54 18.96 -0.24
C TYR A 46 -8.92 18.39 0.04
N ARG A 47 -9.39 17.56 -0.88
CA ARG A 47 -10.60 16.74 -0.70
C ARG A 47 -10.29 15.30 -1.03
N LEU A 48 -11.05 14.37 -0.45
CA LEU A 48 -10.94 12.96 -0.78
C LEU A 48 -11.95 12.58 -1.86
N VAL A 49 -11.55 11.69 -2.77
CA VAL A 49 -12.46 10.96 -3.66
C VAL A 49 -12.19 9.48 -3.49
N ALA A 50 -13.24 8.67 -3.60
CA ALA A 50 -13.12 7.23 -3.53
C ALA A 50 -13.79 6.58 -4.73
N PHE A 51 -13.28 5.41 -5.11
CA PHE A 51 -13.92 4.54 -6.10
C PHE A 51 -13.65 3.08 -5.75
N ASP A 52 -14.53 2.22 -6.24
CA ASP A 52 -14.48 0.79 -6.04
C ASP A 52 -14.15 0.10 -7.37
N ASP A 53 -13.26 -0.88 -7.32
CA ASP A 53 -12.83 -1.78 -8.38
C ASP A 53 -12.24 -1.15 -9.66
N THR A 54 -12.88 -0.20 -10.32
CA THR A 54 -12.40 0.41 -11.56
C THR A 54 -12.27 1.91 -11.38
N CYS A 55 -11.07 2.44 -11.64
CA CYS A 55 -10.80 3.86 -11.60
C CYS A 55 -11.58 4.59 -12.70
N PRO A 56 -12.42 5.58 -12.37
CA PRO A 56 -13.12 6.41 -13.35
C PRO A 56 -12.14 7.06 -14.34
N ASP A 57 -12.52 7.17 -15.62
CA ASP A 57 -11.62 7.69 -16.67
C ASP A 57 -11.04 9.07 -16.35
N GLY A 58 -11.85 9.98 -15.80
CA GLY A 58 -11.40 11.32 -15.41
C GLY A 58 -10.41 11.37 -14.23
N LEU A 59 -10.18 10.25 -13.54
CA LEU A 59 -9.20 10.13 -12.45
C LEU A 59 -8.00 9.25 -12.86
N ALA A 60 -8.06 8.56 -14.00
CA ALA A 60 -7.10 7.53 -14.36
C ALA A 60 -5.68 8.08 -14.51
N GLU A 61 -5.51 9.20 -15.24
CA GLU A 61 -4.20 9.83 -15.42
C GLU A 61 -3.59 10.26 -14.08
N GLY A 62 -4.35 10.99 -13.26
CA GLY A 62 -3.89 11.45 -11.96
C GLY A 62 -3.56 10.31 -11.01
N PHE A 63 -4.39 9.26 -10.97
CA PHE A 63 -4.11 8.08 -10.15
C PHE A 63 -2.84 7.37 -10.62
N SER A 64 -2.69 7.19 -11.93
CA SER A 64 -1.51 6.58 -12.54
C SER A 64 -0.23 7.35 -12.19
N SER A 65 -0.24 8.68 -12.29
CA SER A 65 0.89 9.52 -11.91
C SER A 65 1.16 9.50 -10.40
N ALA A 66 0.13 9.48 -9.56
CA ALA A 66 0.32 9.46 -8.11
C ALA A 66 0.95 8.15 -7.62
N MET A 67 0.82 7.05 -8.36
CA MET A 67 1.50 5.78 -8.08
C MET A 67 3.03 5.91 -8.15
N ASP A 68 3.58 6.90 -8.85
CA ASP A 68 5.03 7.15 -8.85
C ASP A 68 5.55 7.45 -7.43
N ALA A 69 4.71 7.95 -6.52
CA ALA A 69 5.07 8.15 -5.12
C ALA A 69 5.46 6.85 -4.40
N MET A 70 5.10 5.68 -4.94
CA MET A 70 5.49 4.38 -4.41
C MET A 70 6.97 4.07 -4.70
N ASN A 71 7.58 4.69 -5.72
CA ASN A 71 9.00 4.53 -6.01
C ASN A 71 9.91 5.17 -4.94
N ASP A 72 9.36 5.98 -4.03
CA ASP A 72 10.12 6.52 -2.90
C ASP A 72 10.23 5.53 -1.72
N ALA A 73 9.51 4.41 -1.78
CA ALA A 73 9.67 3.34 -0.81
C ALA A 73 11.01 2.61 -1.03
N PRO A 74 11.65 2.09 0.03
CA PRO A 74 12.87 1.30 -0.12
C PRO A 74 12.66 0.09 -1.05
N MET A 75 13.47 -0.01 -2.09
CA MET A 75 13.48 -1.10 -3.07
C MET A 75 14.91 -1.65 -3.26
N PRO A 76 15.09 -2.88 -3.78
CA PRO A 76 16.41 -3.40 -4.12
C PRO A 76 17.10 -2.49 -5.15
N GLU A 77 18.43 -2.33 -5.04
CA GLU A 77 19.22 -1.50 -5.99
C GLU A 77 19.16 -2.00 -7.44
N THR A 78 18.80 -3.27 -7.63
CA THR A 78 18.65 -3.94 -8.93
C THR A 78 17.28 -3.71 -9.55
N MET A 79 16.35 -3.08 -8.83
CA MET A 79 14.99 -2.82 -9.29
C MET A 79 14.88 -1.40 -9.84
N GLU A 80 14.36 -1.27 -11.06
CA GLU A 80 14.10 0.02 -11.67
C GLU A 80 12.77 0.62 -11.16
N PRO A 81 12.68 1.96 -10.99
CA PRO A 81 11.43 2.63 -10.71
C PRO A 81 10.38 2.27 -11.76
N THR A 82 9.18 1.96 -11.30
CA THR A 82 8.07 1.60 -12.19
C THR A 82 7.20 2.83 -12.42
N VAL A 83 6.94 3.14 -13.70
CA VAL A 83 5.92 4.13 -14.08
C VAL A 83 4.67 3.38 -14.46
N LEU A 84 3.55 3.69 -13.81
CA LEU A 84 2.25 3.13 -14.19
C LEU A 84 1.64 4.02 -15.26
N ARG A 85 1.34 3.46 -16.44
CA ARG A 85 0.52 4.11 -17.47
C ARG A 85 -0.95 3.73 -17.32
N VAL A 86 -1.85 4.54 -17.89
CA VAL A 86 -3.30 4.29 -17.82
C VAL A 86 -3.66 2.93 -18.45
N GLU A 87 -3.02 2.54 -19.55
CA GLU A 87 -3.27 1.25 -20.19
C GLU A 87 -2.88 0.07 -19.29
N GLU A 88 -1.79 0.23 -18.53
CA GLU A 88 -1.30 -0.74 -17.55
C GLU A 88 -2.23 -0.79 -16.32
N LEU A 89 -2.68 0.36 -15.83
CA LEU A 89 -3.72 0.46 -14.79
C LEU A 89 -4.97 -0.34 -15.21
N ARG A 90 -5.47 -0.13 -16.43
CA ARG A 90 -6.61 -0.88 -16.97
C ARG A 90 -6.34 -2.38 -17.06
N ALA A 91 -5.11 -2.77 -17.38
CA ALA A 91 -4.72 -4.19 -17.38
C ALA A 91 -4.69 -4.79 -15.96
N PHE A 92 -4.21 -4.05 -14.97
CA PHE A 92 -4.22 -4.47 -13.57
C PHE A 92 -5.63 -4.59 -13.02
N GLU A 93 -6.53 -3.67 -13.34
CA GLU A 93 -7.94 -3.74 -12.95
C GLU A 93 -8.61 -5.01 -13.49
N ARG A 94 -8.44 -5.31 -14.78
CA ARG A 94 -8.95 -6.54 -15.41
C ARG A 94 -8.36 -7.80 -14.76
N SER A 95 -7.05 -7.84 -14.57
CA SER A 95 -6.34 -8.97 -13.95
C SER A 95 -6.81 -9.19 -12.51
N ARG A 96 -7.00 -8.13 -11.73
CA ARG A 96 -7.52 -8.20 -10.36
C ARG A 96 -8.94 -8.77 -10.33
N ALA A 97 -9.83 -8.29 -11.19
CA ALA A 97 -11.19 -8.80 -11.30
C ALA A 97 -11.22 -10.29 -11.67
N GLN A 98 -10.43 -10.71 -12.65
CA GLN A 98 -10.31 -12.12 -13.06
C GLN A 98 -9.80 -13.04 -11.94
N ARG A 99 -8.96 -12.51 -11.05
CA ARG A 99 -8.47 -13.22 -9.85
C ARG A 99 -9.47 -13.24 -8.70
N GLY A 100 -10.69 -12.71 -8.91
CA GLY A 100 -11.73 -12.66 -7.88
C GLY A 100 -11.33 -11.77 -6.70
N ARG A 101 -10.69 -10.64 -6.98
CA ARG A 101 -10.29 -9.66 -5.96
C ARG A 101 -11.05 -8.35 -6.18
N GLY A 102 -11.67 -7.82 -5.12
CA GLY A 102 -12.21 -6.46 -5.11
C GLY A 102 -11.15 -5.45 -4.66
N GLN A 103 -11.40 -4.17 -4.88
CA GLN A 103 -10.55 -3.08 -4.39
C GLN A 103 -11.37 -1.85 -3.99
N TRP A 104 -10.94 -1.19 -2.92
CA TRP A 104 -11.31 0.19 -2.61
C TRP A 104 -10.09 1.08 -2.71
N VAL A 105 -10.25 2.21 -3.39
CA VAL A 105 -9.21 3.24 -3.54
C VAL A 105 -9.76 4.55 -2.99
N VAL A 106 -8.92 5.24 -2.22
CA VAL A 106 -9.16 6.62 -1.82
C VAL A 106 -8.00 7.47 -2.32
N LEU A 107 -8.32 8.57 -3.00
CA LEU A 107 -7.38 9.55 -3.50
C LEU A 107 -7.54 10.87 -2.74
N ALA A 108 -6.43 11.56 -2.48
CA ALA A 108 -6.43 12.94 -2.03
C ALA A 108 -6.24 13.85 -3.25
N LEU A 109 -7.19 14.72 -3.53
CA LEU A 109 -7.12 15.70 -4.59
C LEU A 109 -6.74 17.06 -4.02
N HIS A 110 -5.75 17.72 -4.60
CA HIS A 110 -5.38 19.08 -4.27
C HIS A 110 -6.30 20.04 -5.04
N GLU A 111 -7.23 20.68 -4.35
CA GLU A 111 -8.29 21.48 -5.00
C GLU A 111 -7.77 22.64 -5.86
N PRO A 112 -6.71 23.38 -5.45
CA PRO A 112 -6.19 24.49 -6.25
C PRO A 112 -5.64 24.08 -7.62
N THR A 113 -5.11 22.86 -7.76
CA THR A 113 -4.46 22.42 -9.02
C THR A 113 -5.22 21.31 -9.73
N GLY A 114 -6.07 20.57 -9.02
CA GLY A 114 -6.73 19.36 -9.53
C GLY A 114 -5.87 18.09 -9.43
N ASP A 115 -4.63 18.19 -8.93
CA ASP A 115 -3.70 17.06 -8.89
C ASP A 115 -4.13 15.99 -7.89
N VAL A 116 -3.85 14.73 -8.22
CA VAL A 116 -3.88 13.63 -7.25
C VAL A 116 -2.62 13.70 -6.39
N ALA A 117 -2.78 14.14 -5.15
CA ALA A 117 -1.71 14.36 -4.19
C ALA A 117 -1.28 13.09 -3.44
N GLY A 118 -2.12 12.06 -3.42
CA GLY A 118 -1.83 10.80 -2.77
C GLY A 118 -2.97 9.80 -2.89
N LEU A 119 -2.69 8.57 -2.52
CA LEU A 119 -3.59 7.43 -2.64
C LEU A 119 -3.44 6.47 -1.46
N THR A 120 -4.49 5.69 -1.20
CA THR A 120 -4.41 4.45 -0.43
C THR A 120 -5.37 3.40 -0.99
N GLU A 121 -5.04 2.13 -0.83
CA GLU A 121 -5.81 1.03 -1.40
C GLU A 121 -6.01 -0.12 -0.41
N LEU A 122 -7.24 -0.66 -0.37
CA LEU A 122 -7.57 -1.94 0.26
C LEU A 122 -8.00 -2.93 -0.83
N GLN A 123 -7.54 -4.17 -0.77
CA GLN A 123 -7.98 -5.26 -1.65
C GLN A 123 -8.66 -6.37 -0.87
N PHE A 124 -9.65 -6.99 -1.52
CA PHE A 124 -10.56 -7.97 -0.90
C PHE A 124 -10.56 -9.28 -1.71
N PRO A 125 -9.81 -10.30 -1.31
CA PRO A 125 -9.88 -11.62 -1.93
C PRO A 125 -11.25 -12.28 -1.66
N ARG A 126 -12.07 -12.50 -2.69
CA ARG A 126 -13.45 -13.03 -2.55
C ARG A 126 -13.53 -14.41 -1.87
N HIS A 127 -12.47 -15.21 -1.96
CA HIS A 127 -12.37 -16.53 -1.33
C HIS A 127 -11.99 -16.47 0.16
N ARG A 128 -11.66 -15.28 0.69
CA ARG A 128 -11.32 -15.02 2.10
C ARG A 128 -12.01 -13.74 2.56
N PRO A 129 -13.35 -13.76 2.77
CA PRO A 129 -14.11 -12.56 3.15
C PRO A 129 -13.66 -11.96 4.48
N TRP A 130 -13.05 -12.76 5.37
CA TRP A 130 -12.48 -12.33 6.65
C TRP A 130 -11.17 -11.52 6.54
N LEU A 131 -10.60 -11.39 5.33
CA LEU A 131 -9.31 -10.77 5.08
C LEU A 131 -9.47 -9.55 4.15
N ALA A 132 -8.88 -8.43 4.56
CA ALA A 132 -8.49 -7.36 3.65
C ALA A 132 -6.95 -7.27 3.55
N GLU A 133 -6.46 -6.80 2.42
CA GLU A 133 -5.04 -6.54 2.18
C GLU A 133 -4.87 -5.03 1.96
N GLN A 134 -4.17 -4.36 2.88
CA GLN A 134 -3.68 -3.00 2.64
C GLN A 134 -2.57 -3.07 1.61
N ARG A 135 -2.83 -2.41 0.47
CA ARG A 135 -1.89 -2.26 -0.63
C ARG A 135 -1.24 -0.89 -0.54
N ASP A 136 -1.07 -0.24 -1.68
CA ASP A 136 -0.24 0.94 -1.78
C ASP A 136 -0.80 2.10 -0.97
N THR A 137 0.11 2.91 -0.42
CA THR A 137 -0.23 4.17 0.26
C THR A 137 0.91 5.13 0.01
N GLY A 138 0.66 6.10 -0.86
CA GLY A 138 1.67 7.03 -1.36
C GLY A 138 1.17 8.47 -1.24
N VAL A 139 2.10 9.39 -0.95
CA VAL A 139 1.86 10.83 -1.04
C VAL A 139 2.94 11.42 -1.92
N VAL A 140 2.51 12.08 -2.99
CA VAL A 140 3.37 12.75 -3.97
C VAL A 140 4.23 13.78 -3.24
N ALA A 141 5.52 13.86 -3.61
CA ALA A 141 6.54 14.58 -2.85
C ALA A 141 6.15 16.04 -2.51
N ALA A 142 5.58 16.77 -3.46
CA ALA A 142 5.14 18.16 -3.28
C ALA A 142 4.05 18.33 -2.20
N HIS A 143 3.28 17.28 -1.93
CA HIS A 143 2.11 17.30 -1.04
C HIS A 143 2.38 16.67 0.34
N ARG A 144 3.62 16.27 0.63
CA ARG A 144 4.02 15.66 1.92
C ARG A 144 3.91 16.61 3.10
N ASN A 145 4.09 16.07 4.30
CA ASN A 145 4.09 16.78 5.59
C ASN A 145 2.77 17.47 5.96
N ARG A 146 1.66 17.04 5.34
CA ARG A 146 0.30 17.56 5.57
C ARG A 146 -0.65 16.56 6.25
N GLY A 147 -0.15 15.40 6.66
CA GLY A 147 -0.96 14.34 7.28
C GLY A 147 -1.80 13.50 6.30
N LEU A 148 -1.67 13.73 4.98
CA LEU A 148 -2.50 13.06 3.96
C LEU A 148 -2.48 11.52 4.07
N GLY A 149 -1.32 10.90 4.27
CA GLY A 149 -1.24 9.44 4.38
C GLY A 149 -2.02 8.86 5.56
N ARG A 150 -2.08 9.59 6.69
CA ARG A 150 -2.90 9.20 7.85
C ARG A 150 -4.39 9.40 7.56
N TRP A 151 -4.74 10.53 6.97
CA TRP A 151 -6.12 10.85 6.62
C TRP A 151 -6.72 9.82 5.63
N LEU A 152 -5.96 9.50 4.57
CA LEU A 152 -6.31 8.50 3.58
C LEU A 152 -6.59 7.14 4.23
N LYS A 153 -5.64 6.62 5.02
CA LYS A 153 -5.80 5.34 5.72
C LYS A 153 -6.95 5.36 6.71
N ALA A 154 -7.12 6.44 7.46
CA ALA A 154 -8.19 6.56 8.45
C ALA A 154 -9.57 6.46 7.80
N VAL A 155 -9.82 7.21 6.72
CA VAL A 155 -11.12 7.17 6.01
C VAL A 155 -11.37 5.79 5.40
N ASN A 156 -10.35 5.18 4.77
CA ASN A 156 -10.52 3.86 4.15
C ASN A 156 -10.78 2.76 5.21
N LEU A 157 -10.13 2.84 6.38
CA LEU A 157 -10.35 1.90 7.48
C LEU A 157 -11.66 2.15 8.25
N GLN A 158 -12.09 3.40 8.41
CA GLN A 158 -13.42 3.68 8.97
C GLN A 158 -14.51 3.08 8.10
N ARG A 159 -14.42 3.28 6.77
CA ARG A 159 -15.31 2.65 5.80
C ARG A 159 -15.28 1.13 5.92
N LEU A 160 -14.11 0.52 6.08
CA LEU A 160 -13.96 -0.93 6.29
C LEU A 160 -14.74 -1.41 7.51
N LEU A 161 -14.61 -0.74 8.66
CA LEU A 161 -15.32 -1.11 9.89
C LEU A 161 -16.84 -1.00 9.75
N ASP A 162 -17.31 0.00 8.99
CA ASP A 162 -18.74 0.28 8.86
C ASP A 162 -19.42 -0.58 7.77
N GLU A 163 -18.75 -0.82 6.64
CA GLU A 163 -19.35 -1.47 5.46
C GLU A 163 -18.96 -2.96 5.30
N ARG A 164 -17.89 -3.42 5.95
CA ARG A 164 -17.42 -4.82 5.85
C ARG A 164 -17.15 -5.44 7.22
N PRO A 165 -18.18 -5.62 8.06
CA PRO A 165 -18.02 -6.21 9.39
C PRO A 165 -17.52 -7.66 9.35
N GLU A 166 -17.61 -8.34 8.21
CA GLU A 166 -17.06 -9.68 8.02
C GLU A 166 -15.53 -9.72 8.02
N VAL A 167 -14.84 -8.59 7.79
CA VAL A 167 -13.38 -8.53 7.78
C VAL A 167 -12.84 -8.53 9.21
N GLU A 168 -12.15 -9.60 9.57
CA GLU A 168 -11.55 -9.80 10.89
C GLU A 168 -10.12 -9.25 10.96
N VAL A 169 -9.40 -9.26 9.83
CA VAL A 169 -7.99 -8.89 9.78
C VAL A 169 -7.64 -8.10 8.51
N VAL A 170 -6.69 -7.18 8.66
CA VAL A 170 -6.05 -6.45 7.56
C VAL A 170 -4.57 -6.79 7.53
N ASP A 171 -4.10 -7.35 6.43
CA ASP A 171 -2.67 -7.65 6.22
C ASP A 171 -2.00 -6.57 5.36
N THR A 172 -0.74 -6.25 5.64
CA THR A 172 0.09 -5.33 4.84
C THR A 172 1.53 -5.84 4.79
N GLY A 173 2.24 -5.55 3.70
CA GLY A 173 3.69 -5.78 3.60
C GLY A 173 4.45 -4.46 3.51
N ASN A 174 5.57 -4.33 4.21
CA ASN A 174 6.48 -3.19 4.04
C ASN A 174 7.94 -3.61 4.18
N ALA A 175 8.82 -2.95 3.43
CA ALA A 175 10.26 -2.98 3.70
C ALA A 175 10.55 -2.55 5.14
N THR A 176 11.41 -3.29 5.84
CA THR A 176 11.71 -3.01 7.26
C THR A 176 12.44 -1.68 7.49
N THR A 177 12.91 -1.06 6.41
CA THR A 177 13.59 0.24 6.38
C THR A 177 12.63 1.41 6.12
N ASN A 178 11.35 1.17 5.78
CA ASN A 178 10.36 2.21 5.51
C ASN A 178 9.79 2.82 6.81
N ARG A 179 10.60 3.64 7.49
CA ARG A 179 10.27 4.22 8.81
C ARG A 179 8.97 5.03 8.81
N ALA A 180 8.70 5.79 7.76
CA ALA A 180 7.50 6.61 7.67
C ALA A 180 6.22 5.76 7.67
N MET A 181 6.19 4.69 6.88
CA MET A 181 5.02 3.81 6.82
C MET A 181 4.91 2.91 8.06
N LEU A 182 6.04 2.47 8.61
CA LEU A 182 6.06 1.71 9.87
C LEU A 182 5.45 2.53 11.01
N GLY A 183 5.79 3.82 11.14
CA GLY A 183 5.21 4.68 12.19
C GLY A 183 3.68 4.86 12.07
N ILE A 184 3.13 4.86 10.86
CA ILE A 184 1.67 4.89 10.65
C ILE A 184 1.05 3.54 11.03
N ASN A 185 1.65 2.43 10.57
CA ASN A 185 1.14 1.09 10.83
C ASN A 185 1.20 0.72 12.32
N ASP A 186 2.30 1.06 13.00
CA ASP A 186 2.46 0.83 14.43
C ASP A 186 1.41 1.60 15.23
N ALA A 187 1.12 2.86 14.86
CA ALA A 187 0.05 3.64 15.49
C ALA A 187 -1.34 3.04 15.26
N LEU A 188 -1.59 2.47 14.08
CA LEU A 188 -2.83 1.74 13.76
C LEU A 188 -2.93 0.39 14.46
N GLY A 189 -1.90 -0.08 15.15
CA GLY A 189 -1.90 -1.36 15.88
C GLY A 189 -1.45 -2.58 15.07
N PHE A 190 -0.88 -2.40 13.87
CA PHE A 190 -0.34 -3.51 13.09
C PHE A 190 0.79 -4.23 13.84
N ARG A 191 0.74 -5.57 13.89
CA ARG A 191 1.73 -6.44 14.55
C ARG A 191 2.41 -7.37 13.56
N GLU A 192 3.67 -7.74 13.85
CA GLU A 192 4.46 -8.63 12.98
C GLU A 192 3.76 -9.99 12.88
N LEU A 193 3.52 -10.44 11.65
CA LEU A 193 3.04 -11.79 11.39
C LEU A 193 4.20 -12.68 10.95
N VAL A 194 4.94 -12.23 9.94
CA VAL A 194 6.07 -12.96 9.36
C VAL A 194 7.04 -11.98 8.71
N ARG A 195 8.29 -12.40 8.62
CA ARG A 195 9.36 -11.69 7.92
C ARG A 195 9.93 -12.58 6.83
N TRP A 196 10.17 -12.03 5.65
CA TRP A 196 10.88 -12.72 4.57
C TRP A 196 11.99 -11.84 4.00
N ALA A 197 12.93 -12.48 3.31
CA ALA A 197 14.02 -11.81 2.63
C ALA A 197 14.02 -12.23 1.16
N ASN A 198 14.18 -11.24 0.28
CA ASN A 198 14.44 -11.47 -1.12
C ASN A 198 15.92 -11.82 -1.27
N LEU A 199 16.20 -12.96 -1.91
CA LEU A 199 17.55 -13.45 -2.19
C LEU A 199 17.82 -13.31 -3.68
N GLU A 200 18.95 -12.71 -4.03
CA GLU A 200 19.40 -12.54 -5.42
C GLU A 200 20.73 -13.26 -5.64
N VAL A 201 20.86 -13.92 -6.79
CA VAL A 201 22.10 -14.52 -7.28
C VAL A 201 22.22 -14.20 -8.76
N GLN A 202 23.45 -13.97 -9.24
CA GLN A 202 23.68 -13.85 -10.67
C GLN A 202 23.44 -15.20 -11.35
N ALA A 203 22.78 -15.20 -12.51
CA ALA A 203 22.43 -16.43 -13.21
C ALA A 203 23.68 -17.27 -13.53
N ASP A 204 24.76 -16.61 -13.98
CA ASP A 204 26.02 -17.27 -14.33
C ASP A 204 26.69 -17.92 -13.11
N ASP A 205 26.65 -17.27 -11.94
CA ASP A 205 27.21 -17.80 -10.69
C ASP A 205 26.42 -19.01 -10.17
N LEU A 206 25.09 -19.01 -10.33
CA LEU A 206 24.25 -20.13 -9.97
C LEU A 206 24.52 -21.34 -10.86
N LEU A 207 24.62 -21.12 -12.18
CA LEU A 207 24.89 -22.17 -13.15
C LEU A 207 26.27 -22.80 -12.94
N ALA A 208 27.27 -22.04 -12.50
CA ALA A 208 28.60 -22.57 -12.19
C ALA A 208 28.65 -23.46 -10.93
N ARG A 209 27.59 -23.48 -10.12
CA ARG A 209 27.51 -24.21 -8.83
C ARG A 209 26.53 -25.39 -8.82
N LEU A 210 25.80 -25.61 -9.92
CA LEU A 210 24.91 -26.75 -10.13
C LEU A 210 25.64 -27.87 -10.88
#